data_AF-M5BXY6-F1
#
_entry.id   AF-M5BXY6-F1
#
_cell.length_a   1.000
_cell.length_b   1.000
_cell.length_c   1.000
_cell.angle_alpha   90.00
_cell.angle_beta   90.00
_cell.angle_gamma   90.00
#
_symmetry.space_group_name_H-M   'P 1'
#
loop_
_entity.id
_entity.type
_entity.pdbx_description
1 polymer ?
#
loop_
_entity_poly.entity_id
_entity_poly.type
_entity_poly.pdbx_seq_one_letter_code
_entity_poly.pdbx_strand_id
1 'polypeptide(L)'
;MGLDPSTILSEDSQAAVAGASQLDSKQLHSEGPESDTIRLARSRHQWLSLQSFISRLWRDYGCDSYALYAIWALRSGLEDWPKSPPVYGAKCDTFEESPGYLAFQVEAAAIWLSNAAHLMYKCKDIWGPKGNPDWSKRAGAPGRGGQRWDGVDGYDVEHKRWQLWKDVLGEVLQWCDDSKNDKLWGWKVKDAAVHSLEAMKEAERQ
;
A
#
# COMPACT_ATOMS: atom_id res chain seq x y z
N MET A 1 14.07 18.86 9.24
CA MET A 1 12.94 19.40 10.03
C MET A 1 11.72 18.55 9.73
N GLY A 2 11.20 17.85 10.74
CA GLY A 2 9.92 17.14 10.61
C GLY A 2 8.77 18.15 10.50
N LEU A 3 7.71 17.77 9.79
CA LEU A 3 6.47 18.54 9.76
C LEU A 3 5.80 18.46 11.14
N ASP A 4 5.12 19.54 11.53
CA ASP A 4 4.28 19.54 12.74
C ASP A 4 3.14 18.51 12.56
N PRO A 5 2.88 17.63 13.55
CA PRO A 5 1.78 16.67 13.51
C PRO A 5 0.43 17.30 13.14
N SER A 6 0.15 18.51 13.62
CA SER A 6 -1.09 19.24 13.31
C SER A 6 -1.19 19.64 11.83
N THR A 7 -0.05 19.88 11.18
CA THR A 7 0.00 20.26 9.76
C THR A 7 -0.23 19.05 8.85
N ILE A 8 0.30 17.89 9.21
CA ILE A 8 0.09 16.63 8.46
C ILE A 8 -1.37 16.16 8.53
N LEU A 9 -2.06 16.43 9.64
CA LEU A 9 -3.46 16.05 9.84
C LEU A 9 -4.47 17.06 9.25
N SER A 10 -4.01 18.15 8.64
CA SER A 10 -4.91 19.09 7.95
C SER A 10 -5.56 18.46 6.70
N GLU A 11 -6.76 18.90 6.34
CA GLU A 11 -7.50 18.37 5.18
C GLU A 11 -6.68 18.46 3.87
N ASP A 12 -6.00 19.59 3.64
CA ASP A 12 -5.17 19.79 2.44
C ASP A 12 -3.98 18.82 2.39
N SER A 13 -3.32 18.58 3.54
CA SER A 13 -2.24 17.60 3.64
C SER A 13 -2.75 16.18 3.39
N GLN A 14 -3.91 15.82 3.94
CA GLN A 14 -4.54 14.52 3.75
C GLN A 14 -4.92 14.29 2.29
N ALA A 15 -5.50 15.31 1.64
CA ALA A 15 -5.82 15.28 0.21
C ALA A 15 -4.55 15.15 -0.65
N ALA A 16 -3.46 15.84 -0.30
CA ALA A 16 -2.18 15.71 -0.98
C ALA A 16 -1.59 14.30 -0.85
N VAL A 17 -1.60 13.71 0.35
CA VAL A 17 -1.12 12.33 0.61
C VAL A 17 -1.97 11.30 -0.13
N ALA A 18 -3.28 11.51 -0.25
CA ALA A 18 -4.18 10.64 -0.99
C ALA A 18 -4.17 10.85 -2.52
N GLY A 19 -3.35 11.77 -3.03
CA GLY A 19 -3.17 12.01 -4.46
C GLY A 19 -4.29 12.80 -5.13
N ALA A 20 -5.11 13.52 -4.35
CA ALA A 20 -6.14 14.42 -4.88
C ALA A 20 -5.53 15.69 -5.51
N SER A 21 -4.37 16.13 -5.01
CA SER A 21 -3.63 17.27 -5.55
C SER A 21 -2.68 16.81 -6.66
N GLN A 22 -2.96 17.20 -7.91
CA GLN A 22 -1.99 17.02 -9.00
C GLN A 22 -0.95 18.13 -8.92
N LEU A 23 0.32 17.75 -8.75
CA LEU A 23 1.43 18.68 -8.89
C LEU A 23 1.73 18.88 -10.38
N ASP A 24 1.82 20.14 -10.79
CA ASP A 24 2.36 20.47 -12.11
C ASP A 24 3.84 20.09 -12.19
N SER A 25 4.32 19.72 -13.39
CA SER A 25 5.71 19.31 -13.60
C SER A 25 6.73 20.36 -13.12
N LYS A 26 6.38 21.66 -13.16
CA LYS A 26 7.22 22.75 -12.62
C LYS A 26 7.33 22.70 -11.08
N GLN A 27 6.28 22.27 -10.39
CA GLN A 27 6.26 22.17 -8.93
C GLN A 27 7.03 20.94 -8.42
N LEU A 28 7.18 19.89 -9.23
CA LEU A 28 8.03 18.74 -8.90
C LEU A 28 9.53 19.09 -8.85
N HIS A 29 9.94 20.18 -9.52
CA HIS A 29 11.36 20.58 -9.68
C HIS A 29 11.71 21.95 -9.07
N SER A 30 10.77 22.59 -8.35
CA SER A 30 10.99 23.92 -7.75
C SER A 30 11.86 23.85 -6.48
N GLU A 31 12.88 24.71 -6.40
CA GLU A 31 13.83 24.83 -5.27
C GLU A 31 13.51 26.00 -4.29
N GLY A 32 12.36 26.68 -4.47
CA GLY A 32 11.94 27.79 -3.60
C GLY A 32 11.28 27.36 -2.28
N PRO A 33 10.92 28.31 -1.38
CA PRO A 33 10.15 27.99 -0.17
C PRO A 33 8.83 27.33 -0.56
N GLU A 34 8.69 26.08 -0.17
CA GLU A 34 7.62 25.18 -0.62
C GLU A 34 6.62 24.96 0.52
N SER A 35 5.32 25.12 0.25
CA SER A 35 4.30 24.79 1.25
C SER A 35 4.36 23.32 1.64
N ASP A 36 3.99 23.01 2.88
CA ASP A 36 4.05 21.63 3.38
C ASP A 36 3.17 20.66 2.57
N THR A 37 2.04 21.13 2.04
CA THR A 37 1.18 20.37 1.13
C THR A 37 1.90 19.97 -0.16
N ILE A 38 2.69 20.87 -0.76
CA ILE A 38 3.44 20.56 -1.98
C ILE A 38 4.59 19.59 -1.66
N ARG A 39 5.28 19.78 -0.52
CA ARG A 39 6.31 18.84 -0.04
C ARG A 39 5.76 17.43 0.19
N LEU A 40 4.56 17.31 0.76
CA LEU A 40 3.88 16.03 0.96
C LEU A 40 3.50 15.38 -0.39
N ALA A 41 2.88 16.13 -1.30
CA ALA A 41 2.52 15.63 -2.62
C ALA A 41 3.76 15.16 -3.42
N ARG A 42 4.88 15.88 -3.31
CA ARG A 42 6.15 15.51 -3.94
C ARG A 42 6.73 14.23 -3.31
N SER A 43 6.77 14.15 -1.99
CA SER A 43 7.26 12.96 -1.26
C SER A 43 6.44 11.72 -1.61
N ARG A 44 5.12 11.87 -1.64
CA ARG A 44 4.18 10.83 -2.09
C ARG A 44 4.50 10.36 -3.51
N HIS A 45 4.66 11.29 -4.45
CA HIS A 45 4.99 10.97 -5.85
C HIS A 45 6.31 10.21 -5.97
N GLN A 46 7.36 10.67 -5.27
CA GLN A 46 8.66 10.00 -5.26
C GLN A 46 8.58 8.58 -4.69
N TRP A 47 7.86 8.41 -3.59
CA TRP A 47 7.68 7.09 -2.96
C TRP A 47 6.95 6.11 -3.87
N LEU A 48 5.79 6.49 -4.43
CA LEU A 48 5.05 5.60 -5.35
C LEU A 48 5.83 5.32 -6.63
N SER A 49 6.61 6.28 -7.13
CA SER A 49 7.51 6.06 -8.27
C SER A 49 8.59 5.03 -7.96
N LEU A 50 9.14 5.03 -6.74
CA LEU A 50 10.07 4.01 -6.28
C LEU A 50 9.41 2.62 -6.21
N GLN A 51 8.20 2.52 -5.65
CA GLN A 51 7.44 1.26 -5.64
C GLN A 51 7.21 0.72 -7.07
N SER A 52 6.85 1.61 -8.00
CA SER A 52 6.65 1.28 -9.41
C SER A 52 7.94 0.82 -10.08
N PHE A 53 9.04 1.51 -9.83
CA PHE A 53 10.35 1.13 -10.35
C PHE A 53 10.79 -0.26 -9.87
N ILE A 54 10.75 -0.51 -8.56
CA ILE A 54 11.19 -1.79 -7.98
C ILE A 54 10.28 -2.94 -8.44
N SER A 55 8.95 -2.76 -8.41
CA SER A 55 8.03 -3.81 -8.85
C SER A 55 8.18 -4.16 -10.34
N ARG A 56 8.50 -3.18 -11.20
CA ARG A 56 8.82 -3.43 -12.62
C ARG A 56 10.17 -4.10 -12.79
N LEU A 57 11.19 -3.74 -11.98
CA LEU A 57 12.46 -4.46 -11.99
C LEU A 57 12.27 -5.93 -11.64
N TRP A 58 11.44 -6.24 -10.64
CA TRP A 58 11.11 -7.62 -10.32
C TRP A 58 10.42 -8.32 -11.48
N ARG A 59 9.37 -7.70 -12.06
CA ARG A 59 8.64 -8.23 -13.20
C ARG A 59 9.54 -8.55 -14.40
N ASP A 60 10.37 -7.59 -14.80
CA ASP A 60 11.07 -7.63 -16.09
C ASP A 60 12.42 -8.36 -16.01
N TYR A 61 13.04 -8.40 -14.82
CA TYR A 61 14.38 -8.97 -14.64
C TYR A 61 14.45 -10.12 -13.61
N GLY A 62 13.34 -10.48 -12.95
CA GLY A 62 13.22 -11.72 -12.20
C GLY A 62 14.10 -11.82 -10.95
N CYS A 63 14.38 -10.71 -10.26
CA CYS A 63 15.14 -10.76 -9.01
C CYS A 63 14.23 -11.20 -7.84
N ASP A 64 14.29 -12.49 -7.48
CA ASP A 64 13.42 -13.12 -6.46
C ASP A 64 13.43 -12.43 -5.10
N SER A 65 14.51 -11.73 -4.74
CA SER A 65 14.61 -10.97 -3.50
C SER A 65 13.54 -9.87 -3.36
N TYR A 66 12.95 -9.40 -4.47
CA TYR A 66 11.90 -8.38 -4.46
C TYR A 66 10.51 -8.91 -4.12
N ALA A 67 10.29 -10.23 -4.12
CA ALA A 67 9.05 -10.82 -3.63
C ALA A 67 8.80 -10.45 -2.15
N LEU A 68 9.86 -10.38 -1.34
CA LEU A 68 9.77 -9.93 0.04
C LEU A 68 9.39 -8.43 0.16
N TYR A 69 9.83 -7.59 -0.78
CA TYR A 69 9.48 -6.17 -0.81
C TYR A 69 8.01 -5.96 -1.14
N ALA A 70 7.46 -6.80 -2.02
CA ALA A 70 6.03 -6.83 -2.29
C ALA A 70 5.24 -7.17 -1.01
N ILE A 71 5.66 -8.19 -0.24
CA ILE A 71 5.04 -8.50 1.06
C ILE A 71 5.06 -7.28 1.99
N TRP A 72 6.16 -6.54 2.06
CA TRP A 72 6.22 -5.36 2.94
C TRP A 72 5.26 -4.26 2.51
N ALA A 73 5.13 -4.00 1.20
CA ALA A 73 4.17 -3.03 0.69
C ALA A 73 2.71 -3.48 0.94
N LEU A 74 2.39 -4.74 0.64
CA LEU A 74 1.04 -5.28 0.86
C LEU A 74 0.70 -5.41 2.33
N ARG A 75 1.67 -5.64 3.21
CA ARG A 75 1.45 -5.67 4.65
C ARG A 75 0.86 -4.36 5.13
N SER A 76 1.52 -3.24 4.82
CA SER A 76 1.09 -1.91 5.27
C SER A 76 -0.26 -1.49 4.66
N GLY A 77 -0.52 -1.83 3.40
CA GLY A 77 -1.76 -1.45 2.73
C GLY A 77 -2.96 -2.36 3.03
N LEU A 78 -2.74 -3.66 3.19
CA LEU A 78 -3.81 -4.66 3.17
C LEU A 78 -3.87 -5.52 4.44
N GLU A 79 -2.75 -5.84 5.08
CA GLU A 79 -2.76 -6.69 6.29
C GLU A 79 -2.89 -5.88 7.59
N ASP A 80 -2.40 -4.65 7.58
CA ASP A 80 -2.56 -3.68 8.66
C ASP A 80 -3.78 -2.76 8.45
N TRP A 81 -4.60 -3.02 7.42
CA TRP A 81 -5.84 -2.28 7.18
C TRP A 81 -6.80 -2.42 8.38
N PRO A 82 -7.29 -1.30 8.95
CA PRO A 82 -8.13 -1.34 10.15
C PRO A 82 -9.49 -1.97 9.87
N LYS A 83 -10.03 -2.71 10.85
CA LYS A 83 -11.39 -3.29 10.78
C LYS A 83 -12.50 -2.22 10.71
N SER A 84 -12.19 -1.01 11.15
CA SER A 84 -13.10 0.14 11.13
C SER A 84 -12.31 1.34 10.63
N PRO A 85 -12.14 1.48 9.30
CA PRO A 85 -11.39 2.59 8.74
C PRO A 85 -12.07 3.92 9.08
N PRO A 86 -11.28 4.98 9.35
CA PRO A 86 -11.79 6.30 9.67
C PRO A 86 -12.59 6.89 8.50
N VAL A 87 -13.58 7.71 8.82
CA VAL A 87 -14.30 8.52 7.82
C VAL A 87 -13.47 9.75 7.42
N TYR A 88 -13.77 10.33 6.27
CA TYR A 88 -13.16 11.59 5.85
C TYR A 88 -13.32 12.68 6.92
N GLY A 89 -12.23 13.39 7.22
CA GLY A 89 -12.21 14.46 8.22
C GLY A 89 -12.34 14.01 9.67
N ALA A 90 -12.31 12.69 9.95
CA ALA A 90 -12.22 12.19 11.31
C ALA A 90 -10.93 12.70 11.99
N LYS A 91 -11.03 13.03 13.29
CA LYS A 91 -9.84 13.28 14.10
C LYS A 91 -9.12 11.95 14.33
N CYS A 92 -7.84 11.93 14.02
CA CYS A 92 -6.94 10.80 14.25
C CYS A 92 -5.86 11.22 15.24
N ASP A 93 -5.42 10.27 16.08
CA ASP A 93 -4.37 10.53 17.06
C ASP A 93 -2.98 10.52 16.39
N THR A 94 -2.84 9.72 15.33
CA THR A 94 -1.61 9.60 14.55
C THR A 94 -1.84 9.81 13.06
N PHE A 95 -0.77 10.08 12.32
CA PHE A 95 -0.82 10.20 10.86
C PHE A 95 -1.09 8.85 10.20
N GLU A 96 -0.56 7.77 10.77
CA GLU A 96 -0.70 6.40 10.27
C GLU A 96 -2.15 5.91 10.32
N GLU A 97 -2.95 6.46 11.24
CA GLU A 97 -4.38 6.20 11.35
C GLU A 97 -5.22 7.11 10.45
N SER A 98 -4.62 8.09 9.77
CA SER A 98 -5.37 9.07 8.99
C SER A 98 -5.90 8.48 7.67
N PRO A 99 -7.10 8.89 7.21
CA PRO A 99 -7.66 8.43 5.94
C PRO A 99 -6.70 8.54 4.76
N GLY A 100 -5.95 9.66 4.66
CA GLY A 100 -5.03 9.91 3.56
C GLY A 100 -3.84 8.96 3.55
N TYR A 101 -3.29 8.66 4.73
CA TYR A 101 -2.21 7.68 4.85
C TYR A 101 -2.65 6.26 4.49
N LEU A 102 -3.82 5.85 4.96
CA LEU A 102 -4.39 4.54 4.63
C LEU A 102 -4.62 4.39 3.12
N ALA A 103 -5.20 5.41 2.47
CA ALA A 103 -5.35 5.47 1.02
C ALA A 103 -4.01 5.34 0.29
N PHE A 104 -3.00 6.10 0.74
CA PHE A 104 -1.65 6.06 0.19
C PHE A 104 -0.99 4.67 0.30
N GLN A 105 -1.15 3.98 1.42
CA GLN A 105 -0.59 2.63 1.61
C GLN A 105 -1.26 1.59 0.70
N VAL A 106 -2.58 1.68 0.53
CA VAL A 106 -3.30 0.84 -0.44
C VAL A 106 -2.80 1.10 -1.86
N GLU A 107 -2.55 2.35 -2.24
CA GLU A 107 -1.99 2.67 -3.55
C GLU A 107 -0.59 2.08 -3.75
N ALA A 108 0.27 2.13 -2.72
CA ALA A 108 1.57 1.48 -2.77
C ALA A 108 1.44 -0.03 -2.99
N ALA A 109 0.55 -0.71 -2.27
CA ALA A 109 0.24 -2.12 -2.46
C ALA A 109 -0.31 -2.41 -3.87
N ALA A 110 -1.20 -1.54 -4.37
CA ALA A 110 -1.82 -1.68 -5.68
C ALA A 110 -0.83 -1.61 -6.84
N ILE A 111 0.25 -0.83 -6.70
CA ILE A 111 1.34 -0.78 -7.69
C ILE A 111 2.00 -2.15 -7.84
N TRP A 112 2.28 -2.84 -6.72
CA TRP A 112 2.87 -4.18 -6.75
C TRP A 112 1.92 -5.21 -7.35
N LEU A 113 0.64 -5.19 -6.98
CA LEU A 113 -0.36 -6.08 -7.56
C LEU A 113 -0.51 -5.83 -9.07
N SER A 114 -0.60 -4.56 -9.49
CA SER A 114 -0.75 -4.21 -10.90
C SER A 114 0.44 -4.63 -11.75
N ASN A 115 1.66 -4.50 -11.23
CA ASN A 115 2.87 -4.84 -11.99
C ASN A 115 3.25 -6.32 -11.89
N ALA A 116 3.08 -6.95 -10.72
CA ALA A 116 3.73 -8.22 -10.38
C ALA A 116 2.78 -9.28 -9.79
N ALA A 117 1.45 -9.11 -9.87
CA ALA A 117 0.48 -10.08 -9.35
C ALA A 117 0.76 -11.53 -9.80
N HIS A 118 1.09 -11.76 -11.08
CA HIS A 118 1.41 -13.10 -11.60
C HIS A 118 2.64 -13.74 -10.95
N LEU A 119 3.68 -12.96 -10.65
CA LEU A 119 4.86 -13.44 -9.93
C LEU A 119 4.52 -13.75 -8.47
N MET A 120 3.77 -12.85 -7.83
CA MET A 120 3.33 -13.01 -6.45
C MET A 120 2.45 -14.24 -6.27
N TYR A 121 1.52 -14.47 -7.19
CA TYR A 121 0.64 -15.64 -7.15
C TYR A 121 1.40 -16.95 -7.31
N LYS A 122 2.49 -16.96 -8.09
CA LYS A 122 3.32 -18.16 -8.31
C LYS A 122 4.37 -18.38 -7.20
N CYS A 123 4.71 -17.34 -6.45
CA CYS A 123 5.72 -17.39 -5.40
C CYS A 123 5.28 -18.29 -4.23
N LYS A 124 6.22 -19.04 -3.67
CA LYS A 124 6.01 -19.96 -2.52
C LYS A 124 7.09 -19.79 -1.46
N ASP A 125 7.85 -18.71 -1.55
CA ASP A 125 8.99 -18.48 -0.68
C ASP A 125 8.53 -18.12 0.72
N ILE A 126 9.24 -18.68 1.70
CA ILE A 126 9.00 -18.48 3.13
C ILE A 126 10.21 -17.80 3.76
N TRP A 127 9.97 -16.64 4.38
CA TRP A 127 10.96 -15.83 5.08
C TRP A 127 10.63 -15.66 6.56
N GLY A 128 10.50 -16.77 7.28
CA GLY A 128 10.31 -16.77 8.73
C GLY A 128 9.99 -18.15 9.30
N PRO A 129 9.93 -18.26 10.64
CA PRO A 129 9.69 -19.53 11.32
C PRO A 129 8.30 -20.13 11.06
N LYS A 130 7.28 -19.33 10.75
CA LYS A 130 5.96 -19.87 10.38
C LYS A 130 6.00 -20.38 8.95
N GLY A 131 5.82 -21.68 8.77
CA GLY A 131 5.90 -22.35 7.47
C GLY A 131 7.29 -22.88 7.11
N ASN A 132 8.31 -22.65 7.94
CA ASN A 132 9.64 -23.22 7.79
C ASN A 132 10.24 -23.64 9.15
N PRO A 133 10.13 -24.93 9.54
CA PRO A 133 10.65 -25.44 10.82
C PRO A 133 12.17 -25.28 11.00
N ASP A 134 12.92 -25.23 9.91
CA ASP A 134 14.38 -25.14 9.91
C ASP A 134 14.87 -23.68 9.92
N TRP A 135 13.96 -22.70 10.05
CA TRP A 135 14.31 -21.29 10.02
C TRP A 135 15.24 -20.89 11.17
N SER A 136 16.30 -20.16 10.84
CA SER A 136 17.28 -19.71 11.82
C SER A 136 16.66 -18.77 12.85
N LYS A 137 16.80 -19.11 14.13
CA LYS A 137 16.33 -18.28 15.26
C LYS A 137 16.93 -16.87 15.29
N ARG A 138 18.05 -16.64 14.60
CA ARG A 138 18.74 -15.34 14.54
C ARG A 138 18.37 -14.50 13.31
N ALA A 139 17.58 -15.03 12.37
CA ALA A 139 17.27 -14.36 11.10
C ALA A 139 16.03 -13.44 11.15
N GLY A 140 15.34 -13.37 12.31
CA GLY A 140 14.07 -12.65 12.42
C GLY A 140 12.95 -13.32 11.62
N ALA A 141 11.89 -12.57 11.28
CA ALA A 141 10.79 -13.04 10.43
C ALA A 141 10.42 -11.99 9.38
N PRO A 142 11.27 -11.77 8.34
CA PRO A 142 11.03 -10.73 7.35
C PRO A 142 9.68 -10.83 6.63
N GLY A 143 9.24 -12.06 6.32
CA GLY A 143 8.00 -12.34 5.60
C GLY A 143 6.74 -12.37 6.47
N ARG A 144 6.84 -11.99 7.75
CA ARG A 144 5.71 -12.02 8.70
C ARG A 144 4.44 -11.33 8.21
N GLY A 145 3.32 -11.62 8.84
CA GLY A 145 2.07 -10.89 8.62
C GLY A 145 2.03 -9.51 9.24
N GLY A 146 1.10 -8.70 8.75
CA GLY A 146 0.49 -7.60 9.46
C GLY A 146 -0.58 -8.09 10.43
N GLN A 147 -1.35 -7.17 11.01
CA GLN A 147 -2.32 -7.47 12.07
C GLN A 147 -3.37 -8.53 11.68
N ARG A 148 -3.73 -8.61 10.39
CA ARG A 148 -4.76 -9.50 9.89
C ARG A 148 -4.24 -10.83 9.31
N TRP A 149 -2.92 -11.05 9.29
CA TRP A 149 -2.32 -12.29 8.78
C TRP A 149 -1.55 -13.02 9.88
N ASP A 150 -1.98 -14.23 10.21
CA ASP A 150 -1.36 -15.09 11.22
C ASP A 150 -0.75 -16.39 10.67
N GLY A 151 -0.87 -16.63 9.35
CA GLY A 151 -0.36 -17.79 8.63
C GLY A 151 1.16 -17.79 8.44
N VAL A 152 1.63 -18.32 7.30
CA VAL A 152 3.08 -18.46 7.04
C VAL A 152 3.79 -17.12 6.88
N ASP A 153 5.07 -17.07 7.23
CA ASP A 153 5.90 -15.88 7.11
C ASP A 153 6.42 -15.72 5.65
N GLY A 154 5.52 -15.67 4.67
CA GLY A 154 5.85 -15.62 3.25
C GLY A 154 4.62 -15.75 2.36
N TYR A 155 4.81 -16.36 1.18
CA TYR A 155 3.72 -16.74 0.29
C TYR A 155 3.23 -18.15 0.62
N ASP A 156 1.94 -18.29 0.92
CA ASP A 156 1.36 -19.59 1.25
C ASP A 156 0.85 -20.33 0.01
N VAL A 157 1.11 -21.64 -0.05
CA VAL A 157 0.75 -22.50 -1.18
C VAL A 157 -0.77 -22.60 -1.40
N GLU A 158 -1.55 -22.36 -0.35
CA GLU A 158 -3.01 -22.42 -0.39
C GLU A 158 -3.64 -21.07 -0.78
N HIS A 159 -2.84 -20.03 -1.05
CA HIS A 159 -3.27 -18.68 -1.40
C HIS A 159 -4.26 -18.03 -0.40
N LYS A 160 -4.20 -18.41 0.88
CA LYS A 160 -4.98 -17.80 1.97
C LYS A 160 -4.59 -16.35 2.20
N ARG A 161 -3.30 -16.01 2.13
CA ARG A 161 -2.81 -14.63 2.26
C ARG A 161 -3.26 -13.78 1.08
N TRP A 162 -3.24 -14.38 -0.10
CA TRP A 162 -3.75 -13.78 -1.34
C TRP A 162 -5.26 -13.50 -1.24
N GLN A 163 -6.04 -14.46 -0.72
CA GLN A 163 -7.47 -14.26 -0.50
C GLN A 163 -7.74 -13.14 0.53
N LEU A 164 -6.98 -13.08 1.63
CA LEU A 164 -7.06 -11.98 2.59
C LEU A 164 -6.85 -10.61 1.90
N TRP A 165 -5.85 -10.49 1.02
CA TRP A 165 -5.61 -9.26 0.27
C TRP A 165 -6.80 -8.89 -0.63
N LYS A 166 -7.43 -9.86 -1.30
CA LYS A 166 -8.66 -9.61 -2.11
C LYS A 166 -9.81 -9.13 -1.25
N ASP A 167 -10.03 -9.78 -0.10
CA ASP A 167 -11.11 -9.43 0.83
C ASP A 167 -10.94 -8.00 1.35
N VAL A 168 -9.72 -7.63 1.73
CA VAL A 168 -9.39 -6.27 2.20
C VAL A 168 -9.58 -5.24 1.08
N LEU A 169 -9.18 -5.53 -0.16
CA LEU A 169 -9.44 -4.64 -1.29
C LEU A 169 -10.95 -4.43 -1.50
N GLY A 170 -11.78 -5.45 -1.27
CA GLY A 170 -13.23 -5.33 -1.26
C GLY A 170 -13.74 -4.39 -0.15
N GLU A 171 -13.16 -4.49 1.06
CA GLU A 171 -13.46 -3.57 2.17
C GLU A 171 -13.05 -2.12 1.84
N VAL A 172 -11.90 -1.93 1.17
CA VAL A 172 -11.46 -0.60 0.71
C VAL A 172 -12.46 0.01 -0.27
N LEU A 173 -12.97 -0.77 -1.23
CA LEU A 173 -13.99 -0.30 -2.16
C LEU A 173 -15.27 0.10 -1.42
N GLN A 174 -15.72 -0.74 -0.47
CA GLN A 174 -16.89 -0.43 0.34
C GLN A 174 -16.69 0.84 1.19
N TRP A 175 -15.49 1.06 1.72
CA TRP A 175 -15.13 2.27 2.43
C TRP A 175 -15.17 3.51 1.51
N CYS A 176 -14.70 3.38 0.26
CA CYS A 176 -14.77 4.47 -0.72
C CYS A 176 -16.21 4.82 -1.12
N ASP A 177 -17.11 3.84 -1.11
CA ASP A 177 -18.51 3.99 -1.54
C ASP A 177 -19.47 4.36 -0.38
N ASP A 178 -18.99 4.45 0.86
CA ASP A 178 -19.80 4.92 1.99
C ASP A 178 -20.16 6.40 1.78
N SER A 179 -21.44 6.75 1.95
CA SER A 179 -21.95 8.13 1.78
C SER A 179 -21.32 9.13 2.74
N LYS A 180 -20.73 8.67 3.84
CA LYS A 180 -19.93 9.51 4.75
C LYS A 180 -18.57 9.91 4.15
N ASN A 181 -18.17 9.27 3.06
CA ASN A 181 -16.91 9.43 2.37
C ASN A 181 -17.05 10.01 0.95
N ASP A 182 -18.21 10.62 0.62
CA ASP A 182 -18.46 11.31 -0.66
C ASP A 182 -17.37 12.37 -1.00
N LYS A 183 -16.62 12.83 0.00
CA LYS A 183 -15.51 13.77 -0.13
C LYS A 183 -14.15 13.16 -0.52
N LEU A 184 -14.04 11.83 -0.68
CA LEU A 184 -12.86 11.19 -1.26
C LEU A 184 -12.71 11.46 -2.77
N TRP A 185 -13.55 12.34 -3.35
CA TRP A 185 -13.49 12.71 -4.74
C TRP A 185 -12.09 13.21 -5.14
N GLY A 186 -11.51 12.58 -6.17
CA GLY A 186 -10.15 12.86 -6.65
C GLY A 186 -9.05 11.97 -6.05
N TRP A 187 -9.34 11.24 -4.96
CA TRP A 187 -8.41 10.27 -4.39
C TRP A 187 -8.25 9.08 -5.33
N LYS A 188 -7.07 8.47 -5.34
CA LYS A 188 -6.72 7.40 -6.30
C LYS A 188 -6.95 5.99 -5.78
N VAL A 189 -7.23 5.86 -4.48
CA VAL A 189 -7.39 4.59 -3.77
C VAL A 189 -8.46 3.67 -4.35
N LYS A 190 -9.61 4.21 -4.76
CA LYS A 190 -10.71 3.40 -5.35
C LYS A 190 -10.28 2.76 -6.67
N ASP A 191 -9.77 3.57 -7.60
CA ASP A 191 -9.28 3.07 -8.89
C ASP A 191 -8.13 2.08 -8.70
N ALA A 192 -7.21 2.35 -7.77
CA ALA A 192 -6.11 1.48 -7.42
C ALA A 192 -6.60 0.12 -6.89
N ALA A 193 -7.64 0.10 -6.06
CA ALA A 193 -8.21 -1.12 -5.53
C ALA A 193 -8.94 -1.94 -6.62
N VAL A 194 -9.69 -1.28 -7.51
CA VAL A 194 -10.32 -1.94 -8.67
C VAL A 194 -9.28 -2.59 -9.57
N HIS A 195 -8.25 -1.84 -9.97
CA HIS A 195 -7.18 -2.37 -10.83
C HIS A 195 -6.42 -3.52 -10.18
N SER A 196 -6.20 -3.45 -8.86
CA SER A 196 -5.57 -4.53 -8.10
C SER A 196 -6.39 -5.81 -8.15
N LEU A 197 -7.70 -5.73 -7.91
CA LEU A 197 -8.59 -6.90 -7.98
C LEU A 197 -8.62 -7.51 -9.39
N GLU A 198 -8.61 -6.70 -10.44
CA GLU A 198 -8.53 -7.20 -11.82
C GLU A 198 -7.18 -7.86 -12.11
N ALA A 199 -6.06 -7.26 -11.68
CA ALA A 199 -4.74 -7.85 -11.82
C ALA A 199 -4.62 -9.19 -11.07
N MET A 200 -5.23 -9.29 -9.89
CA MET A 200 -5.26 -10.52 -9.11
C MET A 200 -6.10 -11.61 -9.80
N LYS A 201 -7.29 -11.26 -10.31
CA LYS A 201 -8.12 -12.20 -11.09
C LYS A 201 -7.41 -12.72 -12.33
N GLU A 202 -6.62 -11.88 -12.99
CA GLU A 202 -5.86 -12.28 -14.16
C GLU A 202 -4.69 -13.20 -13.80
N ALA A 203 -3.98 -12.91 -12.70
CA ALA A 203 -2.91 -13.78 -12.20
C ALA A 203 -3.40 -15.19 -11.84
N GLU A 204 -4.63 -15.32 -11.35
CA GLU A 204 -5.26 -16.62 -11.03
C GLU A 204 -5.57 -17.48 -12.27
N ARG A 205 -5.57 -16.89 -13.48
CA ARG A 205 -5.86 -17.60 -14.74
C ARG A 205 -4.60 -18.13 -15.45
N GLN A 206 -3.40 -17.72 -15.00
CA GLN A 206 -2.10 -17.98 -15.65
C GLN A 206 -1.27 -19.06 -14.96
#